data_AF-A0A843CQA1-F1
#
_entry.id   AF-A0A843CQA1-F1
#
_cell.length_a   1.000
_cell.length_b   1.000
_cell.length_c   1.000
_cell.angle_alpha   90.00
_cell.angle_beta   90.00
_cell.angle_gamma   90.00
#
_symmetry.space_group_name_H-M   'P 1'
#
loop_
_entity.id
_entity.type
_entity.pdbx_description
1 polymer ?
#
loop_
_entity_poly.entity_id
_entity_poly.type
_entity_poly.pdbx_seq_one_letter_code
_entity_poly.pdbx_strand_id
1 'polypeptide(L)'
;MRTMIIETARLIIRPFEKSDDGPALRRVFSQDFGDSTGEKGILSAQLESLQSWLEWERLNDEWFPKMLQPPFGDRAITLKSDGRL
;
A
#
# COMPACT_ATOMS: atom_id res chain seq x y z
N MET A 1 -3.76 17.56 7.32
CA MET A 1 -2.29 17.78 7.33
C MET A 1 -1.76 17.41 5.96
N ARG A 2 -0.79 18.14 5.43
CA ARG A 2 -0.34 17.98 4.04
C ARG A 2 0.52 16.73 3.91
N THR A 3 -0.08 15.69 3.37
CA THR A 3 0.54 14.44 2.98
C THR A 3 1.79 14.71 2.13
N MET A 4 2.96 14.27 2.60
CA MET A 4 4.22 14.52 1.88
C MET A 4 4.28 13.62 0.64
N ILE A 5 4.27 14.24 -0.54
CA ILE A 5 4.58 13.58 -1.81
C ILE A 5 6.04 13.91 -2.13
N ILE A 6 6.83 12.88 -2.41
CA ILE A 6 8.22 13.03 -2.84
C ILE A 6 8.27 12.67 -4.32
N GLU A 7 8.82 13.58 -5.12
CA GLU A 7 9.01 13.36 -6.55
C GLU A 7 10.49 13.26 -6.90
N THR A 8 10.80 12.30 -7.76
CA THR A 8 12.11 12.19 -8.40
C THR A 8 11.97 12.35 -9.92
N ALA A 9 13.07 12.21 -10.66
CA ALA A 9 13.04 12.20 -12.12
C ALA A 9 12.16 11.07 -12.69
N ARG A 10 12.00 9.95 -11.97
CA ARG A 10 11.34 8.73 -12.49
C ARG A 10 10.17 8.24 -11.64
N LEU A 11 10.10 8.65 -10.38
CA LEU A 11 9.22 8.07 -9.38
C LEU A 11 8.38 9.14 -8.68
N ILE A 12 7.19 8.76 -8.25
CA ILE A 12 6.36 9.49 -7.29
C ILE A 12 6.22 8.60 -6.07
N ILE A 13 6.56 9.12 -4.90
CA ILE A 13 6.40 8.43 -3.61
C ILE A 13 5.32 9.18 -2.84
N ARG A 14 4.22 8.49 -2.55
CA ARG A 14 3.05 9.05 -1.88
C ARG A 14 2.43 8.02 -0.94
N PRO A 15 1.54 8.43 -0.04
CA PRO A 15 0.73 7.48 0.69
C PRO A 15 -0.14 6.62 -0.21
N PHE A 16 -0.48 5.46 0.31
CA PHE A 16 -1.37 4.56 -0.37
C PHE A 16 -2.78 5.16 -0.50
N GLU A 17 -3.38 4.94 -1.66
CA GLU A 17 -4.76 5.27 -1.96
C GLU A 17 -5.53 3.98 -2.22
N LYS A 18 -6.67 3.81 -1.55
CA LYS A 18 -7.37 2.52 -1.50
C LYS A 18 -7.94 2.14 -2.88
N SER A 19 -8.45 3.12 -3.62
CA SER A 19 -9.01 2.90 -4.96
C SER A 19 -7.93 2.55 -5.98
N ASP A 20 -6.80 3.25 -5.91
CA ASP A 20 -5.82 3.26 -7.00
C ASP A 20 -4.78 2.16 -6.81
N ASP A 21 -4.31 1.94 -5.57
CA ASP A 21 -3.24 0.98 -5.29
C ASP A 21 -3.76 -0.41 -4.94
N GLY A 22 -4.99 -0.51 -4.42
CA GLY A 22 -5.59 -1.77 -3.99
C GLY A 22 -5.51 -2.90 -5.03
N PRO A 23 -5.83 -2.67 -6.32
CA PRO A 23 -5.69 -3.69 -7.36
C PRO A 23 -4.25 -4.10 -7.64
N ALA A 24 -3.31 -3.15 -7.63
CA ALA A 24 -1.89 -3.43 -7.87
C ALA A 24 -1.27 -4.20 -6.70
N LEU A 25 -1.58 -3.79 -5.46
CA LEU A 25 -1.18 -4.50 -4.25
C LEU A 25 -1.73 -5.93 -4.22
N ARG A 26 -3.00 -6.15 -4.58
CA ARG A 26 -3.55 -7.51 -4.69
C ARG A 26 -2.71 -8.39 -5.63
N ARG A 27 -2.28 -7.83 -6.77
CA ARG A 27 -1.44 -8.54 -7.72
C ARG A 27 -0.09 -8.88 -7.10
N VAL A 28 0.60 -7.89 -6.54
CA VAL A 28 1.92 -8.07 -5.89
C VAL A 28 1.83 -9.12 -4.78
N PHE A 29 0.88 -8.96 -3.85
CA PHE A 29 0.69 -9.92 -2.75
C PHE A 29 0.30 -11.31 -3.25
N SER A 30 -0.52 -11.42 -4.30
CA SER A 30 -0.85 -12.73 -4.88
C SER A 30 0.35 -13.40 -5.56
N GLN A 31 1.31 -12.63 -6.08
CA GLN A 31 2.51 -13.16 -6.73
C GLN A 31 3.59 -13.53 -5.70
N ASP A 32 3.76 -12.71 -4.67
CA ASP A 32 4.81 -12.90 -3.66
C ASP A 32 4.41 -13.90 -2.56
N PHE A 33 3.11 -14.02 -2.28
CA PHE A 33 2.58 -14.89 -1.22
C PHE A 33 1.67 -16.02 -1.71
N GLY A 34 1.42 -16.13 -3.03
CA GLY A 34 0.52 -17.13 -3.60
C GLY A 34 1.23 -18.34 -4.19
N ASP A 35 1.52 -19.35 -3.34
CA ASP A 35 1.32 -20.78 -3.70
C ASP A 35 1.47 -21.80 -2.54
N SER A 36 1.22 -21.45 -1.27
CA SER A 36 1.42 -22.45 -0.19
C SER A 36 0.25 -23.42 0.01
N THR A 37 -0.97 -23.09 -0.43
CA THR A 37 -2.18 -23.89 -0.10
C THR A 37 -3.32 -23.55 -1.07
N GLY A 38 -3.61 -24.41 -2.05
CA GLY A 38 -4.63 -24.21 -3.10
C GLY A 38 -6.10 -24.16 -2.65
N GLU A 39 -6.41 -23.61 -1.48
CA GLU A 39 -7.76 -23.51 -0.94
C GLU A 39 -8.38 -22.13 -1.19
N LYS A 40 -9.50 -22.10 -1.92
CA LYS A 40 -10.27 -20.88 -2.25
C LYS A 40 -10.69 -20.04 -1.03
N GLY A 41 -10.76 -20.60 0.17
CA GLY A 41 -11.09 -19.88 1.41
C GLY A 41 -9.96 -18.99 1.94
N ILE A 42 -8.72 -19.24 1.54
CA ILE A 42 -7.55 -18.46 1.98
C ILE A 42 -7.48 -17.13 1.21
N LEU A 43 -7.93 -17.12 -0.05
CA LEU A 43 -7.91 -15.92 -0.89
C LEU A 43 -8.81 -14.81 -0.32
N SER A 44 -10.01 -15.11 0.16
CA SER A 44 -10.89 -14.11 0.78
C SER A 44 -10.30 -13.53 2.07
N ALA A 45 -9.71 -14.37 2.93
CA ALA A 45 -9.05 -13.93 4.15
C ALA A 45 -7.79 -13.09 3.87
N GLN A 46 -7.03 -13.41 2.82
CA GLN A 46 -5.90 -12.61 2.34
C GLN A 46 -6.37 -11.25 1.80
N LEU A 47 -7.50 -11.20 1.09
CA LEU A 47 -8.08 -9.96 0.58
C LEU A 47 -8.57 -9.03 1.69
N GLU A 48 -9.23 -9.58 2.71
CA GLU A 48 -9.64 -8.82 3.89
C GLU A 48 -8.43 -8.32 4.67
N SER A 49 -7.42 -9.18 4.89
CA SER A 49 -6.17 -8.82 5.55
C SER A 49 -5.44 -7.70 4.81
N LEU A 50 -5.42 -7.74 3.47
CA LEU A 50 -4.81 -6.68 2.65
C LEU A 50 -5.57 -5.36 2.78
N GLN A 51 -6.90 -5.39 2.80
CA GLN A 51 -7.69 -4.16 2.99
C GLN A 51 -7.48 -3.56 4.38
N SER A 52 -7.44 -4.40 5.42
CA SER A 52 -7.16 -3.97 6.78
C SER A 52 -5.75 -3.40 6.92
N TRP A 53 -4.76 -4.03 6.29
CA TRP A 53 -3.39 -3.54 6.25
C TRP A 53 -3.30 -2.20 5.51
N LEU A 54 -3.94 -2.06 4.36
CA LEU A 54 -3.91 -0.81 3.58
C LEU A 54 -4.56 0.34 4.35
N GLU A 55 -5.64 0.07 5.06
CA GLU A 55 -6.26 1.06 5.95
C GLU A 55 -5.35 1.42 7.13
N TRP A 56 -4.66 0.44 7.71
CA TRP A 56 -3.67 0.67 8.76
C TRP A 56 -2.53 1.57 8.30
N GLU A 57 -1.93 1.30 7.13
CA GLU A 57 -0.88 2.16 6.56
C GLU A 57 -1.36 3.60 6.35
N ARG A 58 -2.58 3.77 5.84
CA ARG A 58 -3.17 5.10 5.65
C ARG A 58 -3.38 5.85 6.98
N LEU A 59 -3.80 5.14 8.03
CA LEU A 59 -3.96 5.72 9.37
C LEU A 59 -2.61 6.13 9.98
N ASN A 60 -1.55 5.36 9.74
CA ASN A 60 -0.20 5.68 10.22
C ASN A 60 0.29 7.04 9.72
N ASP A 61 0.09 7.33 8.43
CA ASP A 61 0.45 8.63 7.84
C ASP A 61 -0.30 9.82 8.48
N GLU A 62 -1.50 9.58 9.00
CA GLU A 62 -2.27 10.62 9.69
C GLU A 62 -1.86 10.75 11.17
N TRP A 63 -1.71 9.64 11.87
CA TRP A 63 -1.62 9.62 13.33
C TRP A 63 -0.19 9.72 13.86
N PHE A 64 0.81 9.09 13.22
CA PHE A 64 2.19 9.15 13.72
C PHE A 64 2.75 10.57 13.82
N PRO A 65 2.56 11.45 12.81
CA PRO A 65 2.98 12.84 12.94
C PRO A 65 2.31 13.57 14.12
N LYS A 66 1.05 13.26 14.44
CA LYS A 66 0.33 13.83 15.59
C LYS A 66 0.87 13.33 16.93
N MET A 67 1.50 12.16 16.94
CA MET A 67 2.14 11.55 18.10
C MET A 67 3.63 11.94 18.24
N LEU A 68 4.11 12.89 17.42
CA LEU A 68 5.53 13.25 17.33
C LEU A 68 6.42 12.03 17.02
N GLN A 69 5.85 11.03 16.36
CA GLN A 69 6.59 9.90 15.83
C GLN A 69 7.01 10.21 14.39
N PRO A 70 8.20 9.76 13.96
CA PRO A 70 8.54 9.82 12.54
C PRO A 70 7.49 9.05 11.73
N PRO A 71 7.19 9.48 10.49
CA PRO A 71 6.32 8.71 9.62
C PRO A 71 6.92 7.31 9.46
N PHE A 72 6.20 6.32 9.95
CA PHE A 72 6.53 4.91 9.92
C PHE A 72 5.48 4.21 9.06
N GLY A 73 5.89 3.24 8.25
CA GLY A 73 5.01 2.53 7.34
C GLY A 73 5.46 2.58 5.89
N ASP A 74 4.76 1.82 5.07
CA ASP A 74 5.04 1.67 3.65
C ASP A 74 4.40 2.80 2.84
N ARG A 75 4.96 3.09 1.66
CA ARG A 75 4.45 4.11 0.75
C ARG A 75 4.31 3.55 -0.65
N ALA A 76 3.30 4.05 -1.38
CA ALA A 76 3.17 3.79 -2.79
C ALA A 76 4.29 4.49 -3.56
N ILE A 77 5.06 3.72 -4.32
CA ILE A 77 6.10 4.21 -5.23
C ILE A 77 5.62 3.92 -6.64
N THR A 78 5.30 4.95 -7.41
CA THR A 78 4.81 4.77 -8.78
C THR A 78 5.80 5.29 -9.82
N LEU A 79 5.90 4.58 -10.94
CA LEU A 79 6.69 4.98 -12.10
C LEU A 79 5.98 6.10 -12.87
N LYS A 80 6.65 7.23 -13.07
CA LYS A 80 6.07 8.39 -13.79
C LYS A 80 5.70 8.08 -15.25
N SER A 81 6.38 7.13 -15.88
CA SER A 81 6.18 6.83 -17.30
C SER A 81 4.86 6.15 -17.61
N ASP A 82 4.35 5.32 -16.71
CA ASP A 82 3.18 4.47 -16.96
C ASP A 82 2.26 4.29 -15.74
N GLY A 83 2.57 4.93 -14.61
CA GLY A 83 1.78 4.90 -13.39
C GLY A 83 1.81 3.57 -12.65
N ARG A 84 2.68 2.62 -13.04
CA ARG A 84 2.78 1.33 -12.34
C ARG A 84 3.30 1.53 -10.92
N LEU A 85 2.63 0.87 -9.97
CA LEU A 85 3.09 0.61 -8.62
C LEU A 85 4.19 -0.46 -8.64
#